data_AF-A0A9D6PK40-F1
#
_entry.id   AF-A0A9D6PK40-F1
#
_cell.length_a   1.000
_cell.length_b   1.000
_cell.length_c   1.000
_cell.angle_alpha   90.00
_cell.angle_beta   90.00
_cell.angle_gamma   90.00
#
_symmetry.space_group_name_H-M   'P 1'
#
loop_
_entity.id
_entity.type
_entity.pdbx_description
1 polymer ?
#
loop_
_entity_poly.entity_id
_entity_poly.type
_entity_poly.pdbx_seq_one_letter_code
_entity_poly.pdbx_strand_id
1 'polypeptide(L)' 'MKKKEKESLKNLKLTELGKQASDLTQKIEQAMMKRYTETLKNTREIRMLRMKKAVIHTYIREKELEGAL' A
#
# COMPACT_ATOMS: atom_id res chain seq x y z
N MET A 1 -9.52 -2.88 2.71
CA MET A 1 -8.80 -3.96 1.97
C MET A 1 -9.58 -5.24 2.17
N LYS A 2 -9.87 -5.98 1.10
CA LYS A 2 -10.66 -7.22 1.18
C LYS A 2 -9.82 -8.35 1.77
N LYS A 3 -10.45 -9.35 2.40
CA LYS A 3 -9.75 -10.49 3.03
C LYS A 3 -8.80 -11.21 2.05
N LYS A 4 -9.27 -11.49 0.84
CA LYS A 4 -8.46 -12.12 -0.24
C LYS A 4 -7.22 -11.30 -0.62
N GLU A 5 -7.30 -9.97 -0.60
CA GLU A 5 -6.15 -9.11 -0.91
C GLU A 5 -5.08 -9.23 0.17
N LYS A 6 -5.46 -9.32 1.44
CA LYS A 6 -4.52 -9.51 2.55
C LYS A 6 -3.81 -10.86 2.48
N GLU A 7 -4.54 -11.93 2.18
CA GLU A 7 -3.98 -13.27 2.01
C GLU A 7 -2.97 -13.31 0.86
N SER A 8 -3.30 -12.66 -0.27
CA SER A 8 -2.37 -12.52 -1.39
C SER A 8 -1.09 -11.78 -0.98
N LEU A 9 -1.18 -10.69 -0.20
CA LEU A 9 -0.01 -9.95 0.26
C LEU A 9 0.90 -10.77 1.19
N LYS A 10 0.32 -11.60 2.06
CA LYS A 10 1.10 -12.44 2.99
C LYS A 10 2.04 -13.41 2.25
N ASN A 11 1.59 -13.91 1.09
CA ASN A 11 2.32 -14.90 0.30
C ASN A 11 3.40 -14.30 -0.62
N LEU A 12 3.47 -12.97 -0.77
CA LEU A 12 4.46 -12.31 -1.62
C LEU A 12 5.85 -12.30 -0.99
N LYS A 13 6.88 -12.18 -1.83
CA LYS A 13 8.27 -11.98 -1.39
C LYS A 13 8.49 -10.55 -0.89
N LEU A 14 9.51 -10.35 -0.05
CA LEU A 14 9.86 -9.03 0.51
C LEU A 14 10.10 -7.99 -0.60
N THR A 15 10.79 -8.38 -1.68
CA THR A 15 11.08 -7.52 -2.84
C THR A 15 9.81 -7.08 -3.58
N GLU A 16 8.84 -7.98 -3.71
CA GLU A 16 7.54 -7.71 -4.35
C GLU A 16 6.68 -6.79 -3.49
N LEU A 17 6.68 -6.99 -2.17
CA LEU A 17 6.03 -6.09 -1.21
C LEU A 17 6.64 -4.69 -1.27
N GLY A 18 7.97 -4.58 -1.34
CA GLY A 18 8.67 -3.31 -1.51
C GLY A 18 8.28 -2.60 -2.81
N LYS A 19 8.23 -3.33 -3.93
CA LYS A 19 7.77 -2.79 -5.21
C LYS A 19 6.33 -2.28 -5.13
N GLN A 20 5.42 -3.05 -4.55
CA GLN A 20 4.03 -2.61 -4.38
C GLN A 20 3.90 -1.39 -3.46
N ALA A 21 4.73 -1.26 -2.42
CA ALA A 21 4.76 -0.08 -1.56
C ALA A 21 5.23 1.17 -2.32
N SER A 22 6.21 1.02 -3.21
CA SER A 22 6.67 2.11 -4.10
C SER A 22 5.57 2.54 -5.07
N ASP A 23 4.92 1.58 -5.76
CA ASP A 23 3.82 1.87 -6.69
C ASP A 23 2.65 2.57 -5.99
N LEU A 24 2.33 2.17 -4.75
CA LEU A 24 1.30 2.84 -3.95
C LEU A 24 1.69 4.26 -3.56
N THR A 25 2.98 4.51 -3.33
CA THR A 25 3.48 5.84 -3.01
C THR A 25 3.29 6.78 -4.19
N GLN A 26 3.68 6.35 -5.39
CA GLN A 26 3.45 7.11 -6.62
C GLN A 26 1.96 7.38 -6.86
N LYS A 27 1.09 6.38 -6.63
CA LYS A 27 -0.36 6.55 -6.75
C LYS A 27 -0.93 7.56 -5.74
N ILE A 28 -0.43 7.55 -4.50
CA ILE A 28 -0.83 8.52 -3.48
C ILE A 28 -0.41 9.92 -3.90
N GLU A 29 0.82 10.11 -4.37
CA GLU A 29 1.33 11.40 -4.83
C GLU A 29 0.51 11.92 -6.01
N GLN A 30 0.24 11.10 -7.01
CA GLN A 30 -0.63 11.46 -8.14
C GLN A 30 -2.03 11.83 -7.68
N ALA A 31 -2.63 11.05 -6.76
CA ALA A 31 -3.96 11.33 -6.23
C ALA A 31 -4.00 12.62 -5.39
N MET A 32 -2.91 12.92 -4.66
CA MET A 32 -2.74 14.18 -3.94
C MET A 32 -2.61 15.36 -4.88
N MET A 33 -1.87 15.24 -5.99
CA MET A 33 -1.77 16.31 -6.99
C MET A 33 -3.13 16.55 -7.66
N LYS A 34 -3.81 15.48 -8.07
CA LYS A 34 -5.17 15.56 -8.62
C LYS A 34 -6.17 16.21 -7.67
N ARG A 35 -6.01 16.05 -6.35
CA ARG A 35 -6.83 16.73 -5.35
C ARG A 35 -6.77 18.25 -5.44
N TYR A 36 -5.61 18.79 -5.78
CA TYR A 36 -5.41 20.24 -5.86
C TYR A 36 -5.83 20.79 -7.22
N THR A 37 -5.65 20.01 -8.28
CA THR A 37 -5.95 20.45 -9.66
C THR A 37 -7.38 20.18 -10.09
N GLU A 38 -8.06 19.21 -9.47
CA GLU A 38 -9.40 18.75 -9.86
C GLU A 38 -10.31 18.55 -8.65
N THR A 39 -11.63 18.75 -8.84
CA THR A 39 -12.64 18.31 -7.87
C THR A 39 -12.65 16.79 -7.79
N LEU A 40 -12.03 16.25 -6.73
CA LEU A 40 -12.01 14.81 -6.44
C LEU A 40 -13.42 14.25 -6.24
N LYS A 41 -13.88 13.43 -7.19
CA LYS A 41 -15.13 12.67 -7.07
C LYS A 41 -15.09 11.66 -5.91
N ASN A 42 -13.91 11.11 -5.60
CA ASN A 42 -13.75 10.11 -4.54
C ASN A 42 -12.72 10.56 -3.48
N THR A 43 -13.20 11.25 -2.45
CA THR A 43 -12.37 11.75 -1.34
C THR A 43 -11.77 10.64 -0.48
N ARG A 44 -12.31 9.41 -0.54
CA ARG A 44 -11.82 8.27 0.25
C ARG A 44 -10.67 7.53 -0.41
N GLU A 45 -10.41 7.76 -1.69
CA GLU A 45 -9.40 7.04 -2.46
C GLU A 45 -8.00 7.15 -1.84
N ILE A 46 -7.58 8.37 -1.48
CA ILE A 46 -6.28 8.63 -0.84
C ILE A 46 -6.18 7.87 0.50
N ARG A 47 -7.24 7.87 1.30
CA ARG A 47 -7.29 7.12 2.57
C ARG A 47 -7.13 5.61 2.32
N MET A 48 -7.82 5.07 1.32
CA MET A 48 -7.74 3.66 0.97
C MET A 48 -6.34 3.26 0.50
N LEU A 49 -5.70 4.09 -0.32
CA LEU A 49 -4.32 3.88 -0.77
C LEU A 49 -3.33 3.92 0.40
N ARG A 50 -3.46 4.89 1.32
CA ARG A 50 -2.63 4.99 2.53
C ARG A 50 -2.79 3.77 3.44
N MET A 51 -4.03 3.34 3.69
CA MET A 51 -4.29 2.13 4.48
C MET A 51 -3.68 0.88 3.83
N LYS A 52 -3.77 0.77 2.50
CA LYS A 52 -3.18 -0.35 1.75
C LYS A 52 -1.64 -0.33 1.86
N LYS A 53 -1.01 0.84 1.75
CA LYS A 53 0.44 1.00 1.97
C LYS A 53 0.83 0.59 3.39
N ALA A 54 0.10 1.05 4.42
CA ALA A 54 0.38 0.70 5.82
C ALA A 54 0.37 -0.81 6.07
N VAL A 55 -0.63 -1.53 5.55
CA VAL A 55 -0.72 -3.00 5.67
C VAL A 55 0.48 -3.69 5.02
N ILE A 56 0.93 -3.22 3.86
CA ILE A 56 2.12 -3.78 3.20
C ILE A 56 3.37 -3.57 4.05
N HIS A 57 3.56 -2.39 4.64
CA HIS A 57 4.67 -2.15 5.56
C HIS A 57 4.63 -3.05 6.80
N THR A 58 3.43 -3.35 7.32
CA THR A 58 3.28 -4.33 8.41
C THR A 58 3.79 -5.71 7.98
N TYR A 59 3.40 -6.20 6.80
CA TYR A 59 3.87 -7.50 6.29
C TYR A 59 5.37 -7.53 5.96
N ILE A 60 5.93 -6.42 5.45
CA ILE A 60 7.38 -6.27 5.28
C ILE A 60 8.07 -6.45 6.63
N ARG A 61 7.59 -5.73 7.66
CA ARG A 61 8.17 -5.79 9.00
C ARG A 61 8.04 -7.17 9.64
N GLU A 62 6.88 -7.83 9.49
CA GLU A 62 6.69 -9.20 9.97
C GLU A 62 7.70 -10.15 9.34
N LYS A 63 7.91 -10.09 8.02
CA LYS A 63 8.89 -10.94 7.31
C LYS A 63 10.34 -10.62 7.69
N GLU A 64 10.68 -9.34 7.89
CA GLU A 64 12.00 -8.95 8.39
C GLU A 64 12.28 -9.54 9.77
N LEU A 65 11.28 -9.53 10.65
CA LEU A 65 11.39 -10.09 12.00
C LEU A 65 11.45 -11.63 11.99
N GLU A 66 10.66 -12.27 11.12
CA GLU A 66 10.71 -13.74 10.92
C GLU A 66 12.06 -14.20 10.36
N GLY A 67 12.68 -13.43 9.47
CA GLY A 67 14.00 -13.75 8.90
C GLY A 67 15.20 -13.36 9.77
N ALA A 68 14.98 -12.68 10.90
CA ALA A 68 16.02 -12.26 11.85
C ALA A 68 16.11 -13.16 13.11
N LEU A 69 15.29 -14.21 13.17
CA LEU A 69 15.34 -15.32 14.14
C LEU A 69 15.99 -16.54 13.49
#